data_AF-A0A0K8QRG4-F1
#
_entry.id   AF-A0A0K8QRG4-F1
#
_cell.length_a   1.000
_cell.length_b   1.000
_cell.length_c   1.000
_cell.angle_alpha   90.00
_cell.angle_beta   90.00
_cell.angle_gamma   90.00
#
_symmetry.space_group_name_H-M   'P 1'
#
loop_
_entity.id
_entity.type
_entity.pdbx_description
1 polymer ?
#
loop_
_entity_poly.entity_id
_entity_poly.type
_entity_poly.pdbx_seq_one_letter_code
_entity_poly.pdbx_strand_id
1 'polypeptide(L)'
;MSGQIVYPGRPPGTQVETRDGVAMTHFDGYGHLSQVDFVMANGTPLPGAADTVTGFHINETGTYTVYADCAGRAEIALQTPIGPAKISLMLVLGHGGRTLHTVVSHLAPPDGSLALPYIQSDAEKLGVVTTNFWHPGGSR
;
A
#
# COMPACT_ATOMS: atom_id res chain seq x y z
N MET A 1 3.96 4.37 -4.97
CA MET A 1 3.20 5.33 -4.15
C MET A 1 4.12 6.44 -3.71
N SER A 2 3.64 7.67 -3.63
CA SER A 2 4.42 8.78 -3.09
C SER A 2 3.52 9.85 -2.49
N GLY A 3 4.06 10.62 -1.56
CA GLY A 3 3.31 11.69 -0.92
C GLY A 3 3.85 12.11 0.44
N GLN A 4 2.96 12.70 1.24
CA GLN A 4 3.27 13.15 2.59
C GLN A 4 2.12 12.85 3.54
N ILE A 5 2.42 12.72 4.83
CA ILE A 5 1.45 12.73 5.92
C ILE A 5 1.70 13.98 6.74
N VAL A 6 0.64 14.74 7.02
CA VAL A 6 0.69 15.89 7.93
C VAL A 6 0.05 15.51 9.26
N TYR A 7 0.72 15.82 10.37
CA TYR A 7 0.29 15.60 11.74
C TYR A 7 0.13 16.95 12.46
N PRO A 8 -1.08 17.56 12.45
CA PRO A 8 -1.29 18.91 13.00
C PRO A 8 -0.98 19.06 14.50
N GLY A 9 -0.98 17.96 15.25
CA GLY A 9 -0.69 17.93 16.69
C GLY A 9 0.78 17.70 17.06
N ARG A 10 1.68 17.50 16.09
CA ARG A 10 3.11 17.28 16.37
C ARG A 10 3.88 18.60 16.53
N PRO A 11 5.00 18.62 17.29
CA PRO A 11 5.86 19.79 17.42
C PRO A 11 6.32 20.35 16.07
N PRO A 12 6.56 21.67 15.97
CA PRO A 12 7.13 22.29 14.77
C PRO A 12 8.38 21.54 14.29
N GLY A 13 8.48 21.30 12.98
CA GLY A 13 9.58 20.53 12.37
C GLY A 13 9.38 19.01 12.35
N THR A 14 8.35 18.47 13.02
CA THR A 14 8.00 17.03 12.98
C THR A 14 6.58 16.76 12.46
N GLN A 15 5.94 17.80 11.92
CA GLN A 15 4.56 17.74 11.43
C GLN A 15 4.41 17.08 10.08
N VAL A 16 5.45 17.03 9.26
CA VAL A 16 5.38 16.48 7.90
C VAL A 16 6.30 15.28 7.80
N GLU A 17 5.75 14.18 7.29
CA GLU A 17 6.47 12.95 7.04
C GLU A 17 6.34 12.57 5.58
N THR A 18 7.45 12.54 4.84
CA THR A 18 7.45 12.12 3.44
C THR A 18 7.30 10.61 3.34
N ARG A 19 6.58 10.19 2.30
CA ARG A 19 6.29 8.79 2.01
C ARG A 19 6.68 8.49 0.58
N ASP A 20 7.44 7.42 0.40
CA ASP A 20 7.71 6.83 -0.90
C ASP A 20 7.67 5.31 -0.74
N GLY A 21 7.20 4.59 -1.74
CA GLY A 21 7.08 3.15 -1.60
C GLY A 21 6.53 2.45 -2.82
N VAL A 22 6.61 1.13 -2.78
CA VAL A 22 6.08 0.25 -3.82
C VAL A 22 5.29 -0.86 -3.16
N ALA A 23 4.19 -1.26 -3.82
CA ALA A 23 3.33 -2.31 -3.32
C ALA A 23 2.92 -3.24 -4.47
N MET A 24 2.74 -4.51 -4.14
CA MET A 24 2.06 -5.49 -4.98
C MET A 24 0.83 -5.98 -4.24
N THR A 25 -0.34 -5.64 -4.78
CA THR A 25 -1.63 -6.00 -4.21
C THR A 25 -2.26 -7.15 -5.00
N HIS A 26 -2.68 -8.20 -4.28
CA HIS A 26 -3.44 -9.30 -4.83
C HIS A 26 -4.92 -9.12 -4.50
N PHE A 27 -5.76 -9.05 -5.53
CA PHE A 27 -7.22 -8.96 -5.40
C PHE A 27 -7.84 -10.31 -5.74
N ASP A 28 -8.63 -10.88 -4.83
CA ASP A 28 -9.18 -12.24 -4.96
C ASP A 28 -10.38 -12.36 -5.92
N GLY A 29 -10.99 -11.24 -6.31
CA GLY A 29 -12.22 -11.20 -7.11
C GLY A 29 -13.51 -11.27 -6.28
N TYR A 30 -13.43 -11.46 -4.98
CA TYR A 30 -14.54 -11.64 -4.04
C TYR A 30 -14.58 -10.57 -2.94
N GLY A 31 -13.74 -9.53 -3.04
CA GLY A 31 -13.75 -8.38 -2.14
C GLY A 31 -12.69 -8.43 -1.05
N HIS A 32 -11.74 -9.37 -1.09
CA HIS A 32 -10.57 -9.37 -0.21
C HIS A 32 -9.28 -9.10 -0.99
N LEU A 33 -8.36 -8.43 -0.31
CA LEU A 33 -7.03 -8.21 -0.83
C LEU A 33 -5.97 -8.66 0.17
N SER A 34 -4.80 -8.98 -0.36
CA SER A 34 -3.54 -9.00 0.39
C SER A 34 -2.51 -8.11 -0.30
N GLN A 35 -1.52 -7.66 0.45
CA GLN A 35 -0.48 -6.79 -0.05
C GLN A 35 0.89 -7.21 0.50
N VAL A 36 1.90 -7.03 -0.35
CA VAL A 36 3.30 -6.92 0.06
C VAL A 36 3.77 -5.55 -0.37
N ASP A 37 4.48 -4.84 0.50
CA ASP A 37 4.95 -3.50 0.17
C ASP A 37 6.32 -3.19 0.81
N PHE A 38 6.89 -2.07 0.38
CA PHE A 38 8.07 -1.50 0.99
C PHE A 38 7.90 0.02 0.97
N VAL A 39 7.87 0.61 2.16
CA VAL A 39 7.59 2.04 2.35
C VAL A 39 8.69 2.71 3.14
N MET A 40 9.11 3.87 2.64
CA MET A 40 10.07 4.78 3.24
C MET A 40 9.35 5.95 3.92
N ALA A 41 9.86 6.34 5.08
CA ALA A 41 9.49 7.48 5.89
C ALA A 41 10.69 8.41 6.02
N ASN A 42 10.63 9.63 5.45
CA ASN A 42 11.75 10.59 5.53
C ASN A 42 13.11 9.98 5.12
N GLY A 43 13.12 9.10 4.11
CA GLY A 43 14.34 8.41 3.65
C GLY A 43 14.78 7.21 4.50
N THR A 44 13.98 6.77 5.47
CA THR A 44 14.24 5.58 6.30
C THR A 44 13.14 4.52 6.10
N PRO A 45 13.45 3.22 6.02
CA PRO A 45 12.41 2.20 5.90
C PRO A 45 11.45 2.21 7.09
N LEU A 46 10.15 2.09 6.85
CA LEU A 46 9.17 1.92 7.92
C LEU A 46 9.41 0.57 8.63
N PRO A 47 9.36 0.54 9.97
CA PRO A 47 9.48 -0.69 10.71
C PRO A 47 8.17 -1.49 10.64
N GLY A 48 8.26 -2.82 10.67
CA GLY A 48 7.09 -3.69 10.55
C GLY A 48 7.49 -5.17 10.43
N ALA A 49 6.50 -6.05 10.41
CA ALA A 49 6.73 -7.45 10.07
C ALA A 49 7.19 -7.52 8.61
N ALA A 50 8.43 -7.95 8.40
CA ALA A 50 9.04 -8.02 7.09
C ALA A 50 9.56 -9.43 6.79
N ASP A 51 9.52 -9.79 5.52
CA ASP A 51 10.23 -10.96 5.02
C ASP A 51 11.74 -10.77 5.23
N THR A 52 12.39 -11.74 5.86
CA THR A 52 13.80 -11.62 6.26
C THR A 52 14.79 -11.64 5.09
N VAL A 53 14.34 -12.05 3.90
CA VAL A 53 15.18 -12.15 2.70
C VAL A 53 15.07 -10.88 1.86
N THR A 54 13.86 -10.40 1.64
CA THR A 54 13.56 -9.30 0.72
C THR A 54 13.38 -7.95 1.42
N GLY A 55 13.06 -7.96 2.71
CA GLY A 55 12.79 -6.74 3.50
C GLY A 55 11.42 -6.11 3.24
N PHE A 56 10.59 -6.70 2.37
CA PHE A 56 9.22 -6.24 2.14
C PHE A 56 8.34 -6.57 3.35
N HIS A 57 7.42 -5.67 3.68
CA HIS A 57 6.38 -5.97 4.65
C HIS A 57 5.47 -7.06 4.11
N ILE A 58 5.10 -7.97 5.00
CA ILE A 58 4.30 -9.15 4.71
C ILE A 58 3.12 -9.23 5.70
N ASN A 59 2.03 -9.86 5.27
CA ASN A 59 0.78 -10.05 6.02
C ASN A 59 -0.17 -8.85 6.08
N GLU A 60 -0.06 -7.92 5.13
CA GLU A 60 -1.07 -6.89 4.96
C GLU A 60 -2.29 -7.48 4.26
N THR A 61 -3.46 -7.25 4.82
CA THR A 61 -4.73 -7.79 4.33
C THR A 61 -5.81 -6.73 4.37
N GLY A 62 -6.85 -6.92 3.60
CA GLY A 62 -7.87 -5.90 3.47
C GLY A 62 -9.11 -6.35 2.75
N THR A 63 -10.01 -5.39 2.56
CA THR A 63 -11.23 -5.56 1.76
C THR A 63 -11.31 -4.48 0.70
N TYR A 64 -12.05 -4.77 -0.36
CA TYR A 64 -12.31 -3.79 -1.41
C TYR A 64 -13.70 -3.96 -2.01
N THR A 65 -14.17 -2.90 -2.66
CA THR A 65 -15.37 -2.89 -3.48
C THR A 65 -15.08 -2.08 -4.72
N VAL A 66 -15.40 -2.65 -5.89
CA VAL A 66 -15.41 -1.96 -7.18
C VAL A 66 -16.86 -1.83 -7.61
N TYR A 67 -17.27 -0.61 -7.97
CA TYR A 67 -18.59 -0.30 -8.46
C TYR A 67 -18.64 -0.38 -10.00
N ALA A 68 -19.86 -0.40 -10.55
CA ALA A 68 -20.06 -0.59 -11.99
C ALA A 68 -19.49 0.55 -12.87
N ASP A 69 -19.23 1.72 -12.27
CA ASP A 69 -18.63 2.89 -12.91
C ASP A 69 -17.09 2.91 -12.81
N CYS A 70 -16.47 1.78 -12.45
CA CYS A 70 -15.02 1.62 -12.26
C CYS A 70 -14.43 2.37 -11.05
N ALA A 71 -15.23 3.11 -10.28
CA ALA A 71 -14.80 3.66 -9.00
C ALA A 71 -14.82 2.58 -7.93
N GLY A 72 -14.12 2.80 -6.83
CA GLY A 72 -14.11 1.86 -5.72
C GLY A 72 -13.50 2.41 -4.46
N ARG A 73 -13.50 1.56 -3.44
CA ARG A 73 -12.86 1.81 -2.15
C ARG A 73 -12.17 0.55 -1.65
N ALA A 74 -11.13 0.73 -0.84
CA ALA A 74 -10.45 -0.36 -0.16
C ALA A 74 -10.08 0.03 1.27
N GLU A 75 -10.00 -0.97 2.16
CA GLU A 75 -9.39 -0.83 3.47
C GLU A 75 -8.25 -1.84 3.60
N ILE A 76 -7.09 -1.37 4.08
CA ILE A 76 -5.91 -2.20 4.32
C ILE A 76 -5.59 -2.12 5.82
N ALA A 77 -5.52 -3.29 6.45
CA ALA A 77 -5.05 -3.43 7.83
C ALA A 77 -3.54 -3.68 7.81
N LEU A 78 -2.83 -2.86 8.59
CA LEU A 78 -1.37 -2.94 8.75
C LEU A 78 -1.03 -3.42 10.15
N GLN A 79 -0.03 -4.29 10.25
CA GLN A 79 0.55 -4.70 11.53
C GLN A 79 1.85 -3.94 11.75
N THR A 80 1.81 -2.92 12.61
CA THR A 80 3.00 -2.14 12.96
C THR A 80 3.56 -2.59 14.32
N PRO A 81 4.85 -2.30 14.63
CA PRO A 81 5.44 -2.68 15.92
C PRO A 81 4.74 -2.07 17.14
N ILE A 82 4.01 -0.96 16.95
CA ILE A 82 3.33 -0.22 18.02
C ILE A 82 1.82 -0.48 18.06
N GLY A 83 1.30 -1.35 17.19
CA GLY A 83 -0.12 -1.72 17.13
C GLY A 83 -0.71 -1.71 15.72
N PRO A 84 -1.99 -2.05 15.58
CA PRO A 84 -2.67 -2.07 14.28
C PRO A 84 -2.84 -0.65 13.74
N ALA A 85 -2.64 -0.48 12.44
CA ALA A 85 -3.02 0.73 11.71
C ALA A 85 -3.98 0.38 10.57
N LYS A 86 -4.72 1.38 10.07
CA LYS A 86 -5.63 1.17 8.94
C LYS A 86 -5.48 2.28 7.89
N ILE A 87 -5.42 1.87 6.63
CA ILE A 87 -5.49 2.76 5.46
C ILE A 87 -6.84 2.58 4.79
N SER A 88 -7.52 3.68 4.49
CA SER A 88 -8.70 3.68 3.62
C SER A 88 -8.36 4.36 2.29
N LEU A 89 -8.59 3.67 1.19
CA LEU A 89 -8.32 4.14 -0.17
C LEU A 89 -9.61 4.46 -0.90
N MET A 90 -9.57 5.51 -1.71
CA MET A 90 -10.44 5.64 -2.87
C MET A 90 -9.66 5.24 -4.11
N LEU A 91 -10.31 4.51 -5.01
CA LEU A 91 -9.65 3.99 -6.21
C LEU A 91 -10.50 4.15 -7.47
N VAL A 92 -9.83 4.21 -8.62
CA VAL A 92 -10.45 4.18 -9.94
C VAL A 92 -9.69 3.19 -10.81
N LEU A 93 -10.43 2.30 -11.48
CA LEU A 93 -9.89 1.40 -12.50
C LEU A 93 -9.85 2.10 -13.86
N GLY A 94 -8.70 2.02 -14.53
CA GLY A 94 -8.52 2.47 -15.90
C GLY A 94 -8.27 1.31 -16.85
N HIS A 95 -8.37 1.60 -18.16
CA HIS A 95 -8.00 0.67 -19.24
C HIS A 95 -8.60 -0.73 -19.11
N GLY A 96 -9.88 -0.84 -18.75
CA GLY A 96 -10.56 -2.14 -18.56
C GLY A 96 -10.04 -2.93 -17.36
N GLY A 97 -9.64 -2.25 -16.28
CA GLY A 97 -9.06 -2.86 -15.09
C GLY A 97 -7.58 -3.26 -15.25
N ARG A 98 -6.88 -2.66 -16.22
CA ARG A 98 -5.44 -2.84 -16.40
C ARG A 98 -4.62 -1.86 -15.59
N THR A 99 -5.17 -0.67 -15.33
CA THR A 99 -4.56 0.31 -14.44
C THR A 99 -5.42 0.56 -13.22
N LEU A 100 -4.79 0.94 -12.12
CA LEU A 100 -5.42 1.32 -10.88
C LEU A 100 -4.80 2.64 -10.41
N HIS A 101 -5.63 3.63 -10.15
CA HIS A 101 -5.23 4.89 -9.53
C HIS A 101 -5.83 4.94 -8.13
N THR A 102 -5.03 5.26 -7.12
CA THR A 102 -5.52 5.34 -5.74
C THR A 102 -5.05 6.61 -5.05
N VAL A 103 -5.90 7.07 -4.12
CA VAL A 103 -5.53 8.08 -3.11
C VAL A 103 -5.84 7.53 -1.73
N VAL A 104 -4.97 7.85 -0.76
CA VAL A 104 -5.26 7.56 0.64
C VAL A 104 -6.26 8.60 1.15
N SER A 105 -7.50 8.17 1.35
CA SER A 105 -8.59 9.02 1.83
C SER A 105 -8.61 9.18 3.35
N HIS A 106 -8.10 8.17 4.06
CA HIS A 106 -7.95 8.20 5.51
C HIS A 106 -6.81 7.30 5.95
N LEU A 107 -6.09 7.74 6.99
CA LEU A 107 -5.10 6.94 7.70
C LEU A 107 -5.45 7.00 9.18
N ALA A 108 -5.62 5.83 9.80
CA ALA A 108 -5.78 5.67 11.23
C ALA A 108 -4.48 5.08 11.81
N PRO A 109 -3.61 5.92 12.40
CA PRO A 109 -2.39 5.45 13.04
C PRO A 109 -2.69 4.65 14.33
N PRO A 110 -1.75 3.80 14.79
CA PRO A 110 -1.93 3.00 15.99
C PRO A 110 -2.13 3.82 17.27
N ASP A 111 -1.55 5.03 17.32
CA ASP A 111 -1.62 5.93 18.47
C ASP A 111 -2.89 6.80 18.50
N GLY A 112 -3.80 6.63 17.52
CA GLY A 112 -5.02 7.42 17.39
C GLY A 112 -4.78 8.88 17.03
N SER A 113 -3.55 9.27 16.68
CA SER A 113 -3.24 10.63 16.27
C SER A 113 -3.96 11.00 14.97
N LEU A 114 -4.29 12.29 14.83
CA LEU A 114 -4.79 12.81 13.56
C LEU A 114 -3.67 12.81 12.53
N ALA A 115 -3.88 12.04 11.45
CA ALA A 115 -3.02 12.00 10.28
C ALA A 115 -3.79 12.47 9.05
N LEU A 116 -3.21 13.42 8.31
CA LEU A 116 -3.75 13.95 7.07
C LEU A 116 -2.91 13.41 5.90
N PRO A 117 -3.37 12.36 5.21
CA PRO A 117 -2.61 11.75 4.13
C PRO A 117 -2.78 12.52 2.82
N TYR A 118 -1.66 12.89 2.21
CA TYR A 118 -1.55 13.39 0.84
C TYR A 118 -0.72 12.41 0.04
N ILE A 119 -1.24 11.19 -0.13
CA ILE A 119 -0.53 10.06 -0.73
C ILE A 119 -1.37 9.52 -1.89
N GLN A 120 -0.69 9.26 -3.01
CA GLN A 120 -1.28 8.66 -4.20
C GLN A 120 -0.43 7.50 -4.70
N SER A 121 -1.04 6.62 -5.48
CA SER A 121 -0.32 5.57 -6.20
C SER A 121 -0.99 5.21 -7.51
N ASP A 122 -0.17 4.76 -8.45
CA ASP A 122 -0.57 4.19 -9.71
C ASP A 122 -0.06 2.75 -9.77
N ALA A 123 -0.86 1.85 -10.33
CA ALA A 123 -0.48 0.46 -10.49
C ALA A 123 -0.92 -0.09 -11.85
N GLU A 124 -0.16 -1.07 -12.32
CA GLU A 124 -0.39 -1.82 -13.54
C GLU A 124 -0.69 -3.27 -13.18
N LYS A 125 -1.67 -3.86 -13.87
CA LYS A 125 -2.01 -5.27 -13.71
C LYS A 125 -0.89 -6.13 -14.31
N LEU A 126 -0.19 -6.86 -13.46
CA LEU A 126 0.87 -7.80 -13.86
C LEU A 126 0.37 -9.05 -14.61
N GLY A 127 -0.95 -9.24 -14.70
CA GLY A 127 -1.58 -10.42 -15.30
C GLY A 127 -1.65 -11.60 -14.31
N VAL A 128 -1.90 -12.81 -14.83
CA VAL A 128 -1.69 -14.03 -14.04
C VAL A 128 -0.19 -14.30 -14.06
N VAL A 129 0.48 -14.13 -12.92
CA VAL A 129 1.88 -14.56 -12.78
C VAL A 129 1.88 -16.08 -12.71
N THR A 130 1.89 -16.75 -13.86
CA THR A 130 2.25 -18.17 -13.92
C THR A 130 3.72 -18.25 -13.57
N THR A 131 4.05 -18.89 -12.45
CA THR A 131 5.42 -19.07 -11.94
C THR A 131 6.32 -19.70 -13.01
N ASN A 132 7.00 -18.89 -13.83
CA ASN A 132 8.05 -19.31 -14.76
C ASN A 132 9.12 -18.22 -14.98
N PHE A 133 9.29 -17.30 -14.02
CA PHE A 133 10.36 -16.28 -14.07
C PHE A 133 11.66 -16.72 -13.38
N TRP A 134 11.91 -18.03 -13.30
CA TRP A 134 13.21 -18.59 -12.91
C TRP A 134 13.66 -19.63 -13.93
N HIS A 135 14.61 -19.25 -14.79
CA HIS A 135 15.50 -20.20 -15.45
C HIS A 135 16.81 -20.23 -14.64
N PRO A 136 17.10 -21.29 -13.88
CA PRO A 136 18.45 -21.49 -13.37
C PRO A 136 19.33 -22.00 -14.53
N GLY A 137 20.25 -21.17 -14.99
CA GLY A 137 21.43 -21.60 -15.75
C GLY A 137 21.20 -22.06 -17.19
N GLY A 138 21.30 -21.13 -18.14
CA GLY A 138 21.61 -21.45 -19.53
C GLY A 138 23.10 -21.25 -19.81
N SER A 139 23.88 -22.32 -19.85
CA SER A 139 25.22 -22.32 -20.42
C SER A 139 25.12 -22.32 -21.95
N ARG A 140 25.76 -21.34 -22.60
CA ARG A 140 26.26 -21.48 -23.98
C ARG A 140 27.75 -21.79 -23.92
#